data_AF-A0A957FCU1-F1
#
_entry.id   AF-A0A957FCU1-F1
#
_cell.length_a   1.000
_cell.length_b   1.000
_cell.length_c   1.000
_cell.angle_alpha   90.00
_cell.angle_beta   90.00
_cell.angle_gamma   90.00
#
_symmetry.space_group_name_H-M   'P 1'
#
loop_
_entity.id
_entity.type
_entity.pdbx_description
1 polymer ?
#
loop_
_entity_poly.entity_id
_entity_poly.type
_entity_poly.pdbx_seq_one_letter_code
_entity_poly.pdbx_strand_id
1 'polypeptide(L)'
;MPDPLLSLIIAGFLAGLGAALFWPQRGLIPNWQKTRQLTNRVLGEDAIKHIHKCDMDGRRPTVESIAGALHISTNEAATLLDSLQTQNLLFMSKGEIHLTPAGRDTAMHIIRAHRLWE
;
A
#
# COMPACT_ATOMS: atom_id res chain seq x y z
N MET A 1 -28.91 40.97 20.92
CA MET A 1 -28.34 41.18 19.57
C MET A 1 -26.91 40.69 19.65
N PRO A 2 -26.48 39.69 18.87
CA PRO A 2 -25.10 39.24 18.95
C PRO A 2 -24.18 40.43 18.63
N ASP A 3 -23.17 40.66 19.48
CA ASP A 3 -22.25 41.78 19.30
C ASP A 3 -21.54 41.64 17.95
N PRO A 4 -21.52 42.69 17.11
CA PRO A 4 -20.96 42.61 15.75
C PRO A 4 -19.48 42.19 15.76
N LEU A 5 -18.79 42.46 16.87
CA LEU A 5 -17.40 42.09 17.09
C LEU A 5 -17.22 40.56 17.29
N LEU A 6 -18.15 39.89 17.98
CA LEU A 6 -18.14 38.43 18.15
C LEU A 6 -18.43 37.72 16.83
N SER A 7 -19.37 38.24 16.03
CA SER A 7 -19.67 37.67 14.70
C SER A 7 -18.47 37.73 13.76
N LEU A 8 -17.68 38.81 13.80
CA LEU A 8 -16.46 38.94 13.00
C LEU A 8 -15.38 37.94 13.42
N ILE A 9 -15.19 37.75 14.73
CA ILE A 9 -14.19 36.81 15.27
C ILE A 9 -14.56 35.38 14.90
N ILE A 10 -15.83 34.98 15.06
CA ILE A 10 -16.30 33.63 14.74
C ILE A 10 -16.20 33.37 13.23
N ALA A 11 -16.60 34.33 12.40
CA ALA A 11 -16.49 34.20 10.94
C ALA A 11 -15.03 34.13 10.49
N GLY A 12 -14.14 34.95 11.05
CA GLY A 12 -12.70 34.91 10.78
C GLY A 12 -12.07 33.59 11.23
N PHE A 13 -12.48 33.07 12.38
CA PHE A 13 -12.00 31.78 12.89
C PHE A 13 -12.48 30.62 12.01
N LEU A 14 -13.77 30.58 11.65
CA LEU A 14 -14.32 29.56 10.74
C LEU A 14 -13.69 29.63 9.34
N ALA A 15 -13.49 30.84 8.80
CA ALA A 15 -12.83 31.04 7.52
C ALA A 15 -11.35 30.63 7.57
N GLY A 16 -10.66 30.96 8.66
CA GLY A 16 -9.27 30.54 8.90
C GLY A 16 -9.13 29.03 9.07
N LEU A 17 -10.06 28.39 9.78
CA LEU A 17 -10.08 26.94 10.02
C LEU A 17 -10.43 26.18 8.73
N GLY A 18 -11.40 26.68 7.96
CA GLY A 18 -11.71 26.18 6.62
C GLY A 18 -10.54 26.35 5.66
N ALA A 19 -9.95 27.54 5.60
CA ALA A 19 -8.78 27.80 4.77
C ALA A 19 -7.60 26.90 5.17
N ALA A 20 -7.36 26.68 6.46
CA ALA A 20 -6.32 25.77 6.95
C ALA A 20 -6.58 24.31 6.54
N LEU A 21 -7.84 23.85 6.58
CA LEU A 21 -8.21 22.50 6.15
C LEU A 21 -8.05 22.30 4.62
N PHE A 22 -8.23 23.37 3.84
CA PHE A 22 -8.10 23.39 2.38
C PHE A 22 -6.75 23.95 1.88
N TRP A 23 -5.79 24.29 2.76
CA TRP A 23 -4.57 24.99 2.35
C TRP A 23 -3.59 24.06 1.59
N PRO A 24 -3.27 24.34 0.32
CA PRO A 24 -2.68 23.38 -0.61
C PRO A 24 -1.16 23.15 -0.45
N GLN A 25 -0.47 23.89 0.42
CA GLN A 25 0.99 23.73 0.64
C GLN A 25 1.38 22.83 1.82
N ARG A 26 0.43 22.51 2.72
CA ARG A 26 0.58 21.48 3.78
C ARG A 26 -0.62 20.53 3.79
N GLY A 27 -1.30 20.36 2.66
CA GLY A 27 -2.41 19.43 2.54
C GLY A 27 -1.91 18.01 2.82
N LEU A 28 -2.41 17.39 3.89
CA LEU A 28 -2.22 15.96 4.14
C LEU A 28 -2.73 15.11 2.95
N ILE A 29 -3.65 15.66 2.15
CA ILE A 29 -4.36 14.98 1.06
C ILE A 29 -3.45 14.61 -0.15
N PRO A 30 -2.71 15.54 -0.79
CA PRO A 30 -1.83 15.20 -1.93
C PRO A 30 -0.63 14.33 -1.53
N ASN A 31 -0.09 14.51 -0.32
CA ASN A 31 0.95 13.62 0.18
C ASN A 31 0.40 12.22 0.43
N TRP A 32 -0.83 12.09 0.94
CA TRP A 32 -1.42 10.77 1.18
C TRP A 32 -1.66 9.98 -0.10
N GLN A 33 -2.02 10.63 -1.21
CA GLN A 33 -2.14 9.96 -2.51
C GLN A 33 -0.78 9.50 -3.07
N LYS A 34 0.25 10.34 -3.00
CA LYS A 34 1.61 9.96 -3.43
C LYS A 34 2.21 8.88 -2.54
N THR A 35 2.06 8.99 -1.22
CA THR A 35 2.50 7.97 -0.27
C THR A 35 1.76 6.66 -0.52
N ARG A 36 0.43 6.68 -0.75
CA ARG A 36 -0.35 5.47 -1.07
C ARG A 36 0.13 4.75 -2.33
N GLN A 37 0.48 5.48 -3.39
CA GLN A 37 1.01 4.85 -4.62
C GLN A 37 2.38 4.22 -4.40
N LEU A 38 3.27 4.89 -3.67
CA LEU A 38 4.58 4.34 -3.30
C LEU A 38 4.40 3.11 -2.40
N THR A 39 3.47 3.16 -1.45
CA THR A 39 3.12 2.03 -0.57
C THR A 39 2.63 0.83 -1.37
N ASN A 40 1.74 1.00 -2.36
CA ASN A 40 1.27 -0.13 -3.17
C ASN A 40 2.38 -0.84 -3.95
N ARG A 41 3.34 -0.08 -4.49
CA ARG A 41 4.48 -0.67 -5.20
C ARG A 41 5.38 -1.47 -4.27
N VAL A 42 5.72 -0.88 -3.11
CA VAL A 42 6.53 -1.54 -2.08
C VAL A 42 5.83 -2.80 -1.55
N LEU A 43 4.53 -2.71 -1.27
CA LEU A 43 3.73 -3.86 -0.83
C LEU A 43 3.69 -4.97 -1.88
N GLY A 44 3.59 -4.63 -3.17
CA GLY A 44 3.66 -5.63 -4.26
C GLY A 44 5.01 -6.34 -4.30
N GLU A 45 6.11 -5.58 -4.21
CA GLU A 45 7.46 -6.14 -4.15
C GLU A 45 7.66 -7.03 -2.92
N ASP A 46 7.19 -6.61 -1.75
CA ASP A 46 7.30 -7.38 -0.51
C ASP A 46 6.39 -8.63 -0.50
N ALA A 47 5.21 -8.56 -1.09
CA ALA A 47 4.35 -9.73 -1.29
C ALA A 47 5.04 -10.77 -2.18
N ILE A 48 5.62 -10.35 -3.31
CA ILE A 48 6.35 -11.25 -4.22
C ILE A 48 7.55 -11.88 -3.50
N LYS A 49 8.32 -11.11 -2.72
CA LYS A 49 9.41 -11.65 -1.89
C LYS A 49 8.91 -12.68 -0.90
N HIS A 50 7.82 -12.41 -0.19
CA HIS A 50 7.26 -13.31 0.82
C HIS A 50 6.77 -14.61 0.20
N ILE A 51 6.03 -14.54 -0.92
CA ILE A 51 5.56 -15.73 -1.65
C ILE A 51 6.76 -16.55 -2.16
N HIS A 52 7.78 -15.90 -2.72
CA HIS A 52 8.98 -16.58 -3.19
C HIS A 52 9.75 -17.25 -2.05
N LYS A 53 9.85 -16.60 -0.88
CA LYS A 53 10.47 -17.17 0.31
C LYS A 53 9.70 -18.38 0.83
N CYS A 54 8.38 -18.31 0.91
CA CYS A 54 7.55 -19.45 1.27
C CYS A 54 7.75 -20.64 0.32
N ASP A 55 7.79 -20.38 -0.99
CA ASP A 55 8.05 -21.41 -2.00
C ASP A 55 9.43 -22.06 -1.84
N MET A 56 10.47 -21.26 -1.55
CA MET A 56 11.83 -21.76 -1.25
C MET A 56 11.88 -22.60 0.04
N ASP A 57 11.11 -22.20 1.06
CA ASP A 57 11.02 -22.91 2.34
C ASP A 57 10.10 -24.14 2.29
N GLY A 58 9.52 -24.46 1.12
CA GLY A 58 8.55 -25.54 0.95
C GLY A 58 7.23 -25.30 1.68
N ARG A 59 6.94 -24.05 2.07
CA ARG A 59 5.72 -23.63 2.77
C ARG A 59 4.70 -23.07 1.79
N ARG A 60 3.43 -23.27 2.10
CA ARG A 60 2.33 -22.73 1.29
C ARG A 60 2.01 -21.30 1.76
N PRO A 61 2.12 -20.28 0.88
CA PRO A 61 1.72 -18.93 1.23
C PRO A 61 0.19 -18.86 1.29
N THR A 62 -0.35 -18.32 2.39
CA THR A 62 -1.77 -18.03 2.56
C THR A 62 -2.01 -16.53 2.61
N VAL A 63 -3.26 -16.10 2.39
CA VAL A 63 -3.65 -14.69 2.47
C VAL A 63 -3.35 -14.13 3.86
N GLU A 64 -3.57 -14.91 4.91
CA GLU A 64 -3.31 -14.54 6.30
C GLU A 64 -1.81 -14.40 6.59
N SER A 65 -0.99 -15.31 6.04
CA SER A 65 0.46 -15.22 6.17
C SER A 65 1.01 -13.97 5.50
N ILE A 66 0.49 -13.62 4.32
CA ILE A 66 0.87 -12.41 3.58
C ILE A 66 0.40 -11.16 4.32
N ALA A 67 -0.86 -11.14 4.78
CA ALA A 67 -1.40 -10.03 5.57
C ALA A 67 -0.58 -9.77 6.84
N GLY A 68 -0.20 -10.84 7.55
CA GLY A 68 0.65 -10.77 8.73
C GLY A 68 2.05 -10.28 8.43
N ALA A 69 2.68 -10.74 7.34
CA ALA A 69 4.02 -10.32 6.93
C ALA A 69 4.09 -8.86 6.47
N LEU A 70 3.04 -8.38 5.80
CA LEU A 70 2.95 -7.01 5.28
C LEU A 70 2.31 -6.03 6.27
N HIS A 71 1.87 -6.50 7.44
CA HIS A 71 1.13 -5.71 8.45
C HIS A 71 -0.10 -4.98 7.90
N ILE A 72 -0.83 -5.64 6.98
CA ILE A 72 -2.06 -5.12 6.37
C ILE A 72 -3.25 -5.99 6.74
N SER A 73 -4.47 -5.48 6.51
CA SER A 73 -5.67 -6.28 6.69
C SER A 73 -5.74 -7.41 5.66
N THR A 74 -6.43 -8.51 5.99
CA THR A 74 -6.65 -9.63 5.06
C THR A 74 -7.38 -9.22 3.79
N ASN A 75 -8.27 -8.22 3.88
CA ASN A 75 -8.98 -7.66 2.72
C ASN A 75 -8.03 -6.87 1.80
N GLU A 76 -7.11 -6.08 2.37
CA GLU A 76 -6.06 -5.41 1.59
C GLU A 76 -5.10 -6.42 0.95
N ALA A 77 -4.72 -7.47 1.67
CA ALA A 77 -3.89 -8.55 1.12
C ALA A 77 -4.59 -9.28 -0.04
N ALA A 78 -5.89 -9.56 0.08
CA ALA A 78 -6.68 -10.15 -1.01
C ALA A 78 -6.73 -9.23 -2.23
N THR A 79 -6.96 -7.93 -2.02
CA THR A 79 -6.96 -6.91 -3.10
C THR A 79 -5.59 -6.82 -3.78
N LEU A 80 -4.52 -6.87 -3.00
CA LEU A 80 -3.14 -6.87 -3.50
C LEU A 80 -2.87 -8.11 -4.35
N LEU A 81 -3.26 -9.30 -3.87
CA LEU A 81 -3.11 -10.56 -4.59
C LEU A 81 -3.88 -10.55 -5.92
N ASP A 82 -5.10 -10.03 -5.94
CA ASP A 82 -5.89 -9.86 -7.16
C ASP A 82 -5.20 -8.93 -8.18
N SER A 83 -4.61 -7.84 -7.69
CA SER A 83 -3.84 -6.92 -8.53
C SER A 83 -2.59 -7.57 -9.14
N LEU A 84 -1.90 -8.44 -8.39
CA LEU A 84 -0.73 -9.19 -8.84
C LEU A 84 -1.12 -10.31 -9.81
N GLN A 85 -2.30 -10.92 -9.61
CA GLN A 85 -2.86 -11.90 -10.53
C GLN A 85 -3.22 -11.25 -11.87
N THR A 86 -3.84 -10.07 -11.84
CA THR A 86 -4.15 -9.27 -13.03
C THR A 86 -2.90 -8.87 -13.81
N GLN A 87 -1.77 -8.66 -13.11
CA GLN A 87 -0.46 -8.42 -13.71
C GLN A 87 0.25 -9.71 -14.17
N ASN A 88 -0.39 -10.87 -14.06
CA ASN A 88 0.15 -12.17 -14.43
C ASN A 88 1.44 -12.56 -13.68
N LEU A 89 1.60 -12.06 -12.45
CA LEU A 89 2.75 -12.35 -11.57
C LEU A 89 2.48 -13.55 -10.64
N LEU A 90 1.21 -13.83 -10.37
CA LEU A 90 0.80 -14.98 -9.59
C LEU A 90 -0.40 -15.69 -10.21
N PHE A 91 -0.58 -16.95 -9.86
CA PHE A 91 -1.75 -17.73 -10.17
C PHE A 91 -2.18 -18.51 -8.94
N MET A 92 -3.49 -18.71 -8.81
CA MET A 92 -4.03 -19.56 -7.77
C MET A 92 -4.36 -20.94 -8.35
N SER A 93 -3.84 -22.00 -7.73
CA SER A 93 -4.09 -23.38 -8.13
C SER A 93 -4.48 -24.20 -6.91
N LYS A 94 -5.66 -24.83 -6.95
CA LYS A 94 -6.18 -25.66 -5.84
C LYS A 94 -6.21 -24.97 -4.47
N GLY A 95 -6.45 -23.66 -4.45
CA GLY A 95 -6.46 -22.84 -3.22
C GLY A 95 -5.06 -22.46 -2.72
N GLU A 96 -4.01 -22.73 -3.50
CA GLU A 96 -2.64 -22.33 -3.20
C GLU A 96 -2.21 -21.18 -4.09
N ILE A 97 -1.44 -20.25 -3.53
CA ILE A 97 -0.87 -19.11 -4.25
C ILE A 97 0.49 -19.51 -4.79
N HIS A 98 0.67 -19.40 -6.09
CA HIS A 98 1.91 -19.74 -6.79
C HIS A 98 2.38 -18.56 -7.64
N LEU A 99 3.70 -18.35 -7.73
CA LEU A 99 4.27 -17.36 -8.65
C LEU A 99 4.32 -17.93 -10.08
N THR A 100 3.90 -17.12 -11.04
CA THR A 100 4.14 -17.41 -12.47
C THR A 100 5.64 -17.32 -12.76
N PRO A 101 6.12 -17.81 -13.93
CA PRO A 101 7.49 -17.58 -14.35
C PRO A 101 7.89 -16.10 -14.32
N ALA A 102 7.01 -15.21 -14.79
CA ALA A 102 7.23 -13.76 -14.74
C ALA A 102 7.31 -13.21 -13.29
N GLY A 103 6.48 -13.73 -12.38
CA GLY A 103 6.55 -13.39 -10.95
C GLY A 103 7.85 -13.83 -10.29
N ARG A 104 8.36 -15.01 -10.64
CA ARG A 104 9.66 -15.51 -10.16
C ARG A 104 10.82 -14.65 -10.69
N ASP A 105 10.80 -14.31 -11.97
CA ASP A 105 11.81 -13.41 -12.55
C ASP A 105 11.78 -12.03 -11.86
N THR A 106 10.58 -11.50 -11.61
CA THR A 106 10.39 -10.25 -10.86
C THR A 106 10.98 -10.35 -9.45
N ALA A 107 10.70 -11.43 -8.71
CA ALA A 107 11.29 -11.68 -7.39
C ALA A 107 12.83 -11.67 -7.45
N MET A 108 13.40 -12.36 -8.43
CA MET A 108 14.85 -12.45 -8.63
C MET A 108 15.48 -11.10 -8.99
N HIS A 109 14.81 -10.30 -9.82
CA HIS A 109 15.24 -8.94 -10.11
C HIS A 109 15.29 -8.07 -8.86
N ILE A 110 14.26 -8.15 -8.01
CA ILE A 110 14.19 -7.39 -6.76
C ILE A 110 15.30 -7.83 -5.79
N ILE A 111 15.49 -9.15 -5.60
CA ILE A 111 16.52 -9.69 -4.70
C ILE A 111 17.93 -9.31 -5.17
N ARG A 112 18.20 -9.39 -6.49
CA ARG A 112 19.49 -8.99 -7.07
C ARG A 112 19.76 -7.50 -6.87
N ALA A 113 18.76 -6.65 -7.09
CA ALA A 113 18.90 -5.22 -6.90
C ALA A 113 19.20 -4.88 -5.42
N HIS A 114 18.55 -5.57 -4.48
CA HIS A 114 18.80 -5.37 -3.05
C HIS A 114 20.22 -5.77 -2.64
N ARG A 115 20.73 -6.90 -3.13
CA ARG A 115 22.08 -7.39 -2.83
C ARG A 115 23.20 -6.51 -3.39
N LEU A 116 22.92 -5.66 -4.39
CA LEU A 116 23.89 -4.69 -4.91
C LEU A 116 23.96 -3.40 -4.08
N TRP A 117 23.01 -3.21 -3.16
CA TRP A 117 22.94 -2.07 -2.24
C TRP A 117 23.49 -2.39 -0.84
N GLU A 118 23.75 -3.67 -0.55
CA GLU A 118 24.52 -4.12 0.63
C GLU A 118 26.02 -3.94 0.39
#